data_AF-A0A7J3DAB0-F1
#
_entry.id   AF-A0A7J3DAB0-F1
#
_cell.length_a   1.000
_cell.length_b   1.000
_cell.length_c   1.000
_cell.angle_alpha   90.00
_cell.angle_beta   90.00
_cell.angle_gamma   90.00
#
_symmetry.space_group_name_H-M   'P 1'
#
loop_
_entity.id
_entity.type
_entity.pdbx_description
1 polymer ?
#
loop_
_entity_poly.entity_id
_entity_poly.type
_entity_poly.pdbx_seq_one_letter_code
_entity_poly.pdbx_strand_id
1 'polypeptide(L)'
;MMEGGREALEGGWRLTRIRRIKSYLYMIQVIFAMVAVVILIFSEEAFSLKPFYLPINSFIYFLLLMGVIIAAESFYFRTLEIRFARSTSSKSLMAKRFIRRGIIIIGICVAVIIILKVPFIYNAFENAMSASGTVSSVAEFNNKDHLGLIAVNRITIESDGNAANVYVVNSDYYSTYASDLETLKLYRINYLKYSVDANNPTITFSFPDTKYDTFYIVVQHLDNDPSPLSYTLHKNISSIFLDYVPLFALLFIIVYAVAIVYLLAIRKKYAGESIYR
;
A
#
# COMPACT_ATOMS: atom_id res chain seq x y z
N MET A 1 37.19 -28.45 36.77
CA MET A 1 36.15 -29.10 35.94
C MET A 1 34.71 -28.62 36.23
N MET A 2 34.42 -27.94 37.35
CA MET A 2 33.06 -27.45 37.67
C MET A 2 32.69 -26.07 37.09
N GLU A 3 33.66 -25.25 36.66
CA GLU A 3 33.40 -23.92 36.07
C GLU A 3 32.81 -23.99 34.65
N GLY A 4 33.35 -24.87 33.79
CA GLY A 4 32.82 -25.04 32.42
C GLY A 4 31.39 -25.58 32.36
N GLY A 5 30.92 -26.28 33.41
CA GLY A 5 29.53 -26.72 33.55
C GLY A 5 28.58 -25.58 33.92
N ARG A 6 28.98 -24.69 34.85
CA ARG A 6 28.20 -23.51 35.23
C ARG A 6 28.10 -22.52 34.08
N GLU A 7 29.19 -22.21 33.40
CA GLU A 7 29.19 -21.33 32.23
C GLU A 7 28.34 -21.89 31.07
N ALA A 8 28.38 -23.22 30.86
CA ALA A 8 27.55 -23.88 29.85
C ALA A 8 26.05 -23.82 30.16
N LEU A 9 25.67 -23.94 31.44
CA LEU A 9 24.28 -23.83 31.89
C LEU A 9 23.80 -22.37 31.88
N GLU A 10 24.64 -21.42 32.29
CA GLU A 10 24.34 -19.99 32.25
C GLU A 10 24.16 -19.46 30.83
N GLY A 11 24.99 -19.90 29.88
CA GLY A 11 24.87 -19.51 28.47
C GLY A 11 23.55 -19.97 27.84
N GLY A 12 23.12 -21.21 28.14
CA GLY A 12 21.83 -21.74 27.70
C GLY A 12 20.63 -21.00 28.31
N TRP A 13 20.71 -20.65 29.59
CA TRP A 13 19.65 -19.93 30.28
C TRP A 13 19.51 -18.48 29.81
N ARG A 14 20.64 -17.77 29.60
CA ARG A 14 20.66 -16.40 29.05
C ARG A 14 20.10 -16.36 27.62
N LEU A 15 20.47 -17.31 26.76
CA LEU A 15 19.95 -17.42 25.39
C LEU A 15 18.43 -17.64 25.38
N THR A 16 17.93 -18.51 26.26
CA THR A 16 16.50 -18.80 26.38
C THR A 16 15.71 -17.59 26.88
N ARG A 17 16.27 -16.82 27.83
CA ARG A 17 15.68 -15.57 28.30
C ARG A 17 15.61 -14.52 27.18
N ILE A 18 16.68 -14.35 26.41
CA ILE A 18 16.71 -13.40 25.27
C ILE A 18 15.62 -13.74 24.24
N ARG A 19 15.46 -15.02 23.89
CA ARG A 19 14.40 -15.45 22.96
C ARG A 19 12.99 -15.18 23.49
N ARG A 20 12.76 -15.38 24.79
CA ARG A 20 11.48 -15.05 25.43
C ARG A 20 11.21 -13.56 25.40
N ILE A 21 12.19 -12.73 25.78
CA ILE A 21 12.06 -11.25 25.75
C ILE A 21 11.74 -10.78 24.34
N LYS A 22 12.46 -11.28 23.33
CA LYS A 22 12.20 -11.00 21.92
C LYS A 22 10.76 -11.33 21.52
N SER A 23 10.28 -12.51 21.90
CA SER A 23 8.91 -12.94 21.58
C SER A 23 7.85 -12.08 22.26
N TYR A 24 8.06 -11.69 23.53
CA TYR A 24 7.15 -10.78 24.23
C TYR A 24 7.15 -9.40 23.61
N LEU A 25 8.32 -8.89 23.22
CA LEU A 25 8.45 -7.59 22.60
C LEU A 25 7.67 -7.55 21.27
N TYR A 26 7.82 -8.55 20.40
CA TYR A 26 7.03 -8.64 19.17
C TYR A 26 5.52 -8.77 19.45
N MET A 27 5.12 -9.49 20.49
CA MET A 27 3.71 -9.59 20.88
C MET A 27 3.15 -8.23 21.32
N ILE A 28 3.89 -7.47 22.14
CA ILE A 28 3.51 -6.12 22.57
C ILE A 28 3.38 -5.20 21.36
N GLN A 29 4.29 -5.29 20.39
CA GLN A 29 4.25 -4.49 19.17
C GLN A 29 3.04 -4.81 18.28
N VAL A 30 2.67 -6.09 18.17
CA VAL A 30 1.44 -6.49 17.48
C VAL A 30 0.20 -5.93 18.17
N ILE A 31 0.16 -5.99 19.51
CA ILE A 31 -0.94 -5.39 20.29
C ILE A 31 -0.98 -3.87 20.07
N PHE A 32 0.18 -3.21 20.10
CA PHE A 32 0.26 -1.77 19.87
C PHE A 32 -0.20 -1.39 18.46
N ALA A 33 0.14 -2.20 17.44
CA ALA A 33 -0.35 -2.00 16.09
C ALA A 33 -1.87 -2.18 15.98
N MET A 34 -2.44 -3.18 16.65
CA MET A 34 -3.90 -3.37 16.72
C MET A 34 -4.59 -2.17 17.39
N VAL A 35 -4.04 -1.65 18.49
CA VAL A 35 -4.58 -0.47 19.18
C VAL A 35 -4.49 0.76 18.28
N ALA A 36 -3.38 0.95 17.56
CA ALA A 36 -3.23 2.04 16.60
C ALA A 36 -4.26 1.97 15.46
N VAL A 37 -4.53 0.77 14.92
CA VAL A 37 -5.62 0.56 13.93
C VAL A 37 -6.94 1.07 14.48
N VAL A 38 -7.30 0.65 15.69
CA VAL A 38 -8.58 1.02 16.30
C VAL A 38 -8.65 2.53 16.48
N ILE A 39 -7.61 3.17 17.01
CA ILE A 39 -7.57 4.62 17.21
C ILE A 39 -7.70 5.37 15.87
N LEU A 40 -6.99 4.94 14.82
CA LEU A 40 -7.06 5.58 13.51
C LEU A 40 -8.44 5.44 12.87
N ILE A 41 -9.08 4.28 13.00
CA ILE A 41 -10.46 4.07 12.53
C ILE A 41 -11.43 5.04 13.23
N PHE A 42 -11.25 5.31 14.52
CA PHE A 42 -12.10 6.25 15.25
C PHE A 42 -11.74 7.73 15.02
N SER A 43 -10.50 8.02 14.65
CA SER A 43 -10.01 9.39 14.43
C SER A 43 -10.30 9.91 13.02
N GLU A 44 -10.29 9.03 12.03
CA GLU A 44 -10.61 9.40 10.66
C GLU A 44 -12.12 9.24 10.43
N GLU A 45 -12.83 10.34 10.23
CA GLU A 45 -14.23 10.36 9.74
C GLU A 45 -14.40 9.69 8.35
N ALA A 46 -13.36 9.05 7.85
CA ALA A 46 -13.33 8.36 6.58
C ALA A 46 -13.75 6.89 6.71
N PHE A 47 -13.66 6.24 7.89
CA PHE A 47 -14.18 4.88 8.03
C PHE A 47 -15.70 4.86 7.82
N SER A 48 -16.16 4.08 6.86
CA SER A 48 -17.59 3.88 6.62
C SER A 48 -17.90 2.39 6.58
N LEU A 49 -19.01 2.00 7.24
CA LEU A 49 -19.54 0.63 7.15
C LEU A 49 -20.48 0.46 5.96
N LYS A 50 -21.04 1.57 5.45
CA LYS A 50 -21.97 1.59 4.32
C LYS A 50 -21.73 2.86 3.49
N PRO A 51 -21.15 2.73 2.29
CA PRO A 51 -20.44 1.56 1.76
C PRO A 51 -19.20 1.19 2.61
N PHE A 52 -18.81 -0.08 2.65
CA PHE A 52 -17.65 -0.52 3.45
C PHE A 52 -16.35 0.09 2.92
N TYR A 53 -15.67 0.85 3.79
CA TYR A 53 -14.39 1.47 3.49
C TYR A 53 -13.52 1.59 4.72
N LEU A 54 -12.30 1.11 4.55
CA LEU A 54 -11.26 1.15 5.55
C LEU A 54 -10.04 1.85 4.95
N PRO A 55 -9.70 3.08 5.37
CA PRO A 55 -8.59 3.84 4.82
C PRO A 55 -7.23 3.25 5.26
N ILE A 56 -6.77 2.18 4.57
CA ILE A 56 -5.47 1.57 4.87
C ILE A 56 -4.33 2.55 4.64
N ASN A 57 -4.49 3.54 3.75
CA ASN A 57 -3.46 4.53 3.45
C ASN A 57 -2.89 5.22 4.69
N SER A 58 -3.72 5.60 5.65
CA SER A 58 -3.25 6.30 6.86
C SER A 58 -2.57 5.34 7.83
N PHE A 59 -3.05 4.10 7.87
CA PHE A 59 -2.48 3.03 8.70
C PHE A 59 -1.17 2.47 8.14
N ILE A 60 -0.99 2.45 6.82
CA ILE A 60 0.18 1.81 6.20
C ILE A 60 1.48 2.53 6.59
N TYR A 61 1.43 3.85 6.75
CA TYR A 61 2.55 4.63 7.27
C TYR A 61 3.00 4.11 8.63
N PHE A 62 2.06 3.94 9.56
CA PHE A 62 2.33 3.42 10.89
C PHE A 62 2.89 1.99 10.84
N LEU A 63 2.31 1.12 10.01
CA LEU A 63 2.80 -0.24 9.83
C LEU A 63 4.23 -0.29 9.28
N LEU A 64 4.54 0.54 8.29
CA LEU A 64 5.85 0.59 7.68
C LEU A 64 6.89 1.07 8.69
N LEU A 65 6.56 2.11 9.47
CA LEU A 65 7.40 2.61 10.57
C LEU A 65 7.64 1.51 11.62
N MET A 66 6.58 0.84 12.06
CA MET A 66 6.66 -0.24 13.02
C MET A 66 7.51 -1.40 12.49
N GLY A 67 7.35 -1.72 11.20
CA GLY A 67 8.15 -2.72 10.51
C GLY A 67 9.63 -2.38 10.49
N VAL A 68 10.00 -1.11 10.28
CA VAL A 68 11.41 -0.66 10.34
C VAL A 68 11.97 -0.83 11.76
N ILE A 69 11.19 -0.47 12.78
CA ILE A 69 11.58 -0.68 14.19
C ILE A 69 11.81 -2.18 14.46
N ILE A 70 10.86 -3.03 14.06
CA ILE A 70 10.95 -4.49 14.19
C ILE A 70 12.20 -5.00 13.46
N ALA A 71 12.52 -4.49 12.27
CA ALA A 71 13.72 -4.90 11.53
C ALA A 71 15.01 -4.55 12.28
N ALA A 72 15.11 -3.33 12.83
CA ALA A 72 16.26 -2.89 13.61
C ALA A 72 16.43 -3.71 14.90
N GLU A 73 15.35 -3.96 15.63
CA GLU A 73 15.36 -4.79 16.84
C GLU A 73 15.67 -6.25 16.53
N SER A 74 15.13 -6.78 15.41
CA SER A 74 15.42 -8.13 14.94
C SER A 74 16.92 -8.32 14.73
N PHE A 75 17.60 -7.32 14.17
CA PHE A 75 19.04 -7.31 14.04
C PHE A 75 19.75 -7.26 15.40
N TYR A 76 19.33 -6.38 16.32
CA TYR A 76 19.90 -6.27 17.66
C TYR A 76 19.80 -7.61 18.43
N PHE A 77 18.61 -8.19 18.51
CA PHE A 77 18.39 -9.48 19.16
C PHE A 77 19.19 -10.59 18.47
N ARG A 78 19.34 -10.55 17.14
CA ARG A 78 20.16 -11.55 16.44
C ARG A 78 21.62 -11.47 16.85
N THR A 79 22.16 -10.27 17.00
CA THR A 79 23.53 -10.06 17.49
C THR A 79 23.71 -10.59 18.91
N LEU A 80 22.75 -10.34 19.80
CA LEU A 80 22.76 -10.92 21.16
C LEU A 80 22.68 -12.44 21.14
N GLU A 81 21.78 -13.02 20.36
CA GLU A 81 21.65 -14.49 20.20
C GLU A 81 22.97 -15.11 19.73
N ILE A 82 23.66 -14.50 18.77
CA ILE A 82 24.95 -14.98 18.27
C ILE A 82 26.04 -14.85 19.34
N ARG A 83 26.05 -13.77 20.11
CA ARG A 83 27.03 -13.56 21.20
C ARG A 83 26.93 -14.65 22.26
N PHE A 84 25.72 -15.02 22.66
CA PHE A 84 25.46 -16.01 23.71
C PHE A 84 25.28 -17.46 23.20
N ALA A 85 25.34 -17.70 21.89
CA ALA A 85 25.29 -19.06 21.36
C ALA A 85 26.55 -19.86 21.73
N ARG A 86 26.38 -21.14 22.06
CA ARG A 86 27.45 -22.00 22.60
C ARG A 86 28.45 -22.47 21.54
N SER A 87 27.99 -22.84 20.34
CA SER A 87 28.82 -23.43 19.28
C SER A 87 29.17 -22.41 18.19
N THR A 88 30.43 -22.40 17.74
CA THR A 88 30.90 -21.60 16.59
C THR A 88 30.15 -21.92 15.30
N SER A 89 29.86 -23.21 15.06
CA SER A 89 29.00 -23.67 13.95
C SER A 89 27.57 -23.10 14.06
N SER A 90 27.00 -23.10 15.27
CA SER A 90 25.67 -22.50 15.48
C SER A 90 25.68 -21.00 15.20
N LYS A 91 26.72 -20.27 15.62
CA LYS A 91 26.90 -18.83 15.33
C LYS A 91 26.97 -18.54 13.84
N SER A 92 27.79 -19.30 13.10
CA SER A 92 27.96 -19.11 11.65
C SER A 92 26.67 -19.44 10.87
N LEU A 93 25.97 -20.51 11.24
CA LEU A 93 24.67 -20.89 10.67
C LEU A 93 23.60 -19.84 10.97
N MET A 94 23.58 -19.32 12.20
CA MET A 94 22.66 -18.27 12.59
C MET A 94 22.86 -16.99 11.77
N ALA A 95 24.11 -16.55 11.58
CA ALA A 95 24.44 -15.42 10.72
C ALA A 95 24.03 -15.69 9.26
N LYS A 96 24.36 -16.86 8.70
CA LYS A 96 24.04 -17.24 7.31
C LYS A 96 22.53 -17.19 7.02
N ARG A 97 21.70 -17.70 7.94
CA ARG A 97 20.23 -17.67 7.79
C ARG A 97 19.67 -16.25 7.81
N PHE A 98 20.21 -15.39 8.68
CA PHE A 98 19.77 -13.99 8.74
C PHE A 98 20.17 -13.23 7.47
N ILE A 99 21.41 -13.39 7.00
CA ILE A 99 21.91 -12.77 5.77
C ILE A 99 21.04 -13.17 4.57
N ARG A 100 20.73 -14.46 4.42
CA ARG A 100 19.89 -14.94 3.31
C ARG A 100 18.51 -14.28 3.32
N ARG A 101 17.87 -14.19 4.48
CA ARG A 101 16.57 -13.51 4.62
C ARG A 101 16.67 -12.02 4.32
N GLY A 102 17.72 -11.35 4.82
CA GLY A 102 17.97 -9.93 4.56
C GLY A 102 18.14 -9.64 3.06
N ILE A 103 18.88 -10.47 2.32
CA ILE A 103 19.05 -10.32 0.87
C ILE A 103 17.70 -10.42 0.13
N ILE A 104 16.85 -11.38 0.53
CA ILE A 104 15.52 -11.54 -0.06
C ILE A 104 14.67 -10.29 0.21
N ILE A 105 14.67 -9.77 1.43
CA ILE A 105 13.92 -8.57 1.80
C ILE A 105 14.42 -7.35 1.03
N ILE A 106 15.74 -7.15 0.93
CA ILE A 106 16.33 -6.10 0.09
C ILE A 106 15.86 -6.23 -1.36
N GLY A 107 15.88 -7.44 -1.93
CA GLY A 107 15.40 -7.70 -3.29
C GLY A 107 13.94 -7.31 -3.49
N ILE A 108 13.07 -7.64 -2.52
CA ILE A 108 11.65 -7.23 -2.54
C ILE A 108 11.53 -5.70 -2.46
N CYS A 109 12.24 -5.04 -1.56
CA CYS A 109 12.21 -3.58 -1.44
C CYS A 109 12.67 -2.87 -2.72
N VAL A 110 13.73 -3.36 -3.36
CA VAL A 110 14.21 -2.83 -4.65
C VAL A 110 13.15 -3.03 -5.74
N ALA A 111 12.54 -4.21 -5.83
CA ALA A 111 11.49 -4.48 -6.81
C ALA A 111 10.28 -3.54 -6.61
N VAL A 112 9.85 -3.31 -5.37
CA VAL A 112 8.76 -2.39 -5.04
C VAL A 112 9.10 -0.95 -5.47
N ILE A 113 10.31 -0.47 -5.18
CA ILE A 113 10.75 0.87 -5.61
C ILE A 113 10.72 0.99 -7.14
N ILE A 114 11.21 -0.03 -7.84
CA ILE A 114 11.21 -0.06 -9.31
C ILE A 114 9.78 0.00 -9.85
N ILE A 115 8.86 -0.80 -9.31
CA ILE A 115 7.46 -0.82 -9.75
C ILE A 115 6.80 0.56 -9.57
N LEU A 116 7.05 1.23 -8.43
CA LEU A 116 6.36 2.47 -8.08
C LEU A 116 6.98 3.72 -8.70
N LYS A 117 8.28 3.72 -9.06
CA LYS A 117 8.98 4.92 -9.54
C LYS A 117 9.40 4.85 -11.01
N VAL A 118 9.39 3.69 -11.65
CA VAL A 118 9.69 3.60 -13.09
C VAL A 118 8.42 3.93 -13.89
N PRO A 119 8.40 5.03 -14.68
CA PRO A 119 7.19 5.50 -15.35
C PRO A 119 6.54 4.46 -16.27
N PHE A 120 7.34 3.67 -16.99
CA PHE A 120 6.82 2.64 -17.89
C PHE A 120 6.04 1.55 -17.15
N ILE A 121 6.56 1.09 -16.01
CA ILE A 121 5.92 0.04 -15.19
C ILE A 121 4.67 0.62 -14.52
N TYR A 122 4.78 1.84 -14.00
CA TYR A 122 3.68 2.54 -13.37
C TYR A 122 2.51 2.78 -14.33
N ASN A 123 2.77 3.27 -15.54
CA ASN A 123 1.72 3.49 -16.56
C ASN A 123 1.08 2.18 -17.00
N ALA A 124 1.86 1.10 -17.14
CA ALA A 124 1.32 -0.22 -17.44
C ALA A 124 0.39 -0.73 -16.33
N PHE A 125 0.72 -0.44 -15.07
CA PHE A 125 -0.12 -0.77 -13.91
C PHE A 125 -1.39 0.08 -13.87
N GLU A 126 -1.30 1.40 -14.11
CA GLU A 126 -2.46 2.29 -14.22
C GLU A 126 -3.42 1.80 -15.30
N ASN A 127 -2.92 1.48 -16.49
CA ASN A 127 -3.73 0.94 -17.58
C ASN A 127 -4.38 -0.42 -17.25
N ALA A 128 -3.69 -1.28 -16.52
CA ALA A 128 -4.24 -2.58 -16.10
C ALA A 128 -5.31 -2.45 -15.00
N MET A 129 -5.28 -1.37 -14.22
CA MET A 129 -6.27 -1.08 -13.18
C MET A 129 -7.45 -0.25 -13.66
N SER A 130 -7.29 0.46 -14.78
CA SER A 130 -8.35 1.23 -15.39
C SER A 130 -9.56 0.37 -15.70
N ALA A 131 -10.75 0.94 -15.51
CA ALA A 131 -12.01 0.27 -15.82
C ALA A 131 -12.72 1.03 -16.94
N SER A 132 -13.10 0.31 -17.99
CA SER A 132 -13.84 0.88 -19.12
C SER A 132 -15.22 0.24 -19.23
N GLY A 133 -16.18 1.00 -19.72
CA GLY A 133 -17.56 0.56 -19.92
C GLY A 133 -18.30 1.48 -20.90
N THR A 134 -19.55 1.15 -21.18
CA THR A 134 -20.44 1.99 -21.97
C THR A 134 -21.62 2.47 -21.12
N VAL A 135 -22.08 3.68 -21.38
CA VAL A 135 -23.17 4.32 -20.64
C VAL A 135 -24.15 4.98 -21.61
N SER A 136 -25.42 4.58 -21.55
CA SER A 136 -26.50 5.22 -22.30
C SER A 136 -27.19 6.28 -21.45
N SER A 137 -27.64 5.95 -20.25
CA SER A 137 -28.33 6.90 -19.37
C SER A 137 -27.55 7.17 -18.09
N VAL A 138 -27.26 6.12 -17.32
CA VAL A 138 -26.61 6.23 -16.03
C VAL A 138 -25.65 5.06 -15.81
N ALA A 139 -24.44 5.37 -15.35
CA ALA A 139 -23.48 4.36 -14.89
C ALA A 139 -22.97 4.73 -13.49
N GLU A 140 -22.82 3.72 -12.62
CA GLU A 140 -22.30 3.90 -11.27
C GLU A 140 -20.84 3.47 -11.16
N PHE A 141 -20.08 4.14 -10.30
CA PHE A 141 -18.72 3.73 -9.96
C PHE A 141 -18.33 4.22 -8.57
N ASN A 142 -17.43 3.47 -7.91
CA ASN A 142 -16.82 3.92 -6.68
C ASN A 142 -15.56 4.73 -6.98
N ASN A 143 -15.38 5.87 -6.32
CA ASN A 143 -14.21 6.72 -6.52
C ASN A 143 -12.91 6.12 -5.96
N LYS A 144 -12.99 5.27 -4.94
CA LYS A 144 -11.85 4.54 -4.36
C LYS A 144 -12.19 3.06 -4.23
N ASP A 145 -11.20 2.22 -4.00
CA ASP A 145 -11.41 0.84 -3.55
C ASP A 145 -11.76 0.80 -2.05
N HIS A 146 -12.28 -0.33 -1.57
CA HIS A 146 -12.70 -0.49 -0.17
C HIS A 146 -11.55 -0.33 0.83
N LEU A 147 -10.30 -0.41 0.39
CA LEU A 147 -9.10 -0.28 1.21
C LEU A 147 -8.44 1.11 1.07
N GLY A 148 -8.96 1.95 0.18
CA GLY A 148 -8.40 3.25 -0.17
C GLY A 148 -7.04 3.23 -0.88
N LEU A 149 -6.51 2.07 -1.26
CA LEU A 149 -5.22 1.94 -1.93
C LEU A 149 -5.24 2.49 -3.35
N ILE A 150 -6.38 2.43 -4.01
CA ILE A 150 -6.57 2.78 -5.42
C ILE A 150 -7.71 3.79 -5.52
N ALA A 151 -7.48 4.89 -6.23
CA ALA A 151 -8.47 5.94 -6.43
C ALA A 151 -8.57 6.32 -7.90
N VAL A 152 -9.77 6.70 -8.34
CA VAL A 152 -9.99 7.29 -9.67
C VAL A 152 -9.34 8.67 -9.68
N ASN A 153 -8.41 8.90 -10.60
CA ASN A 153 -7.70 10.18 -10.76
C ASN A 153 -8.17 10.97 -11.99
N ARG A 154 -8.69 10.28 -13.00
CA ARG A 154 -9.05 10.85 -14.29
C ARG A 154 -10.17 10.03 -14.90
N ILE A 155 -11.11 10.72 -15.54
CA ILE A 155 -12.19 10.10 -16.30
C ILE A 155 -12.09 10.61 -17.73
N THR A 156 -12.14 9.66 -18.67
CA THR A 156 -12.22 9.91 -20.10
C THR A 156 -13.56 9.41 -20.60
N ILE A 157 -14.28 10.22 -21.38
CA ILE A 157 -15.56 9.85 -21.97
C ILE A 157 -15.49 10.18 -23.45
N GLU A 158 -15.89 9.22 -24.28
CA GLU A 158 -15.78 9.22 -25.73
C GLU A 158 -17.17 8.99 -26.34
N SER A 159 -17.49 9.80 -27.34
CA SER A 159 -18.70 9.70 -28.16
C SER A 159 -18.33 9.31 -29.58
N ASP A 160 -19.15 8.44 -30.19
CA ASP A 160 -19.03 8.03 -31.59
C ASP A 160 -19.57 9.09 -32.58
N GLY A 161 -19.77 10.34 -32.13
CA GLY A 161 -20.18 11.48 -32.94
C GLY A 161 -21.49 12.16 -32.51
N ASN A 162 -22.21 11.58 -31.54
CA ASN A 162 -23.47 12.13 -31.05
C ASN A 162 -23.24 13.16 -29.93
N ALA A 163 -24.01 14.23 -29.94
CA ALA A 163 -23.96 15.30 -28.96
C ALA A 163 -24.64 14.85 -27.66
N ALA A 164 -23.90 14.96 -26.55
CA ALA A 164 -24.42 14.62 -25.23
C ALA A 164 -23.77 15.46 -24.14
N ASN A 165 -24.55 15.81 -23.12
CA ASN A 165 -24.04 16.36 -21.88
C ASN A 165 -23.85 15.22 -20.87
N VAL A 166 -22.72 15.22 -20.19
CA VAL A 166 -22.35 14.24 -19.19
C VAL A 166 -22.14 14.94 -17.86
N TYR A 167 -22.84 14.47 -16.83
CA TYR A 167 -22.75 14.99 -15.47
C TYR A 167 -22.21 13.90 -14.56
N VAL A 168 -21.09 14.17 -13.90
CA VAL A 168 -20.58 13.27 -12.86
C VAL A 168 -20.95 13.85 -11.51
N VAL A 169 -21.75 13.10 -10.75
CA VAL A 169 -22.36 13.55 -9.49
C VAL A 169 -22.18 12.50 -8.41
N ASN A 170 -22.15 12.96 -7.17
CA ASN A 170 -22.11 12.10 -5.99
C ASN A 170 -23.47 11.40 -5.76
N SER A 171 -23.47 10.24 -5.09
CA SER A 171 -24.65 9.43 -4.77
C SER A 171 -25.75 10.20 -4.02
N ASP A 172 -25.38 11.08 -3.09
CA ASP A 172 -26.33 11.88 -2.29
C ASP A 172 -27.14 12.84 -3.19
N TYR A 173 -26.45 13.52 -4.10
CA TYR A 173 -27.10 14.43 -5.06
C TYR A 173 -27.88 13.69 -6.12
N TYR A 174 -27.36 12.55 -6.60
CA TYR A 174 -28.06 11.72 -7.57
C TYR A 174 -29.38 11.18 -7.00
N SER A 175 -29.35 10.58 -5.81
CA SER A 175 -30.55 10.02 -5.18
C SER A 175 -31.63 11.07 -4.88
N THR A 176 -31.22 12.31 -4.58
CA THR A 176 -32.15 13.40 -4.28
C THR A 176 -32.72 14.07 -5.54
N TYR A 177 -31.91 14.23 -6.59
CA TYR A 177 -32.24 15.03 -7.76
C TYR A 177 -32.27 14.25 -9.08
N ALA A 178 -32.30 12.91 -9.06
CA ALA A 178 -32.31 12.06 -10.27
C ALA A 178 -33.31 12.49 -11.35
N SER A 179 -34.48 13.01 -10.95
CA SER A 179 -35.54 13.45 -11.86
C SER A 179 -35.41 14.91 -12.33
N ASP A 180 -34.51 15.70 -11.74
CA ASP A 180 -34.29 17.11 -12.05
C ASP A 180 -32.86 17.33 -12.57
N LEU A 181 -32.71 17.20 -13.89
CA LEU A 181 -31.44 17.35 -14.59
C LEU A 181 -30.83 18.76 -14.46
N GLU A 182 -31.66 19.80 -14.34
CA GLU A 182 -31.16 21.18 -14.21
C GLU A 182 -30.50 21.39 -12.85
N THR A 183 -31.08 20.83 -11.79
CA THR A 183 -30.46 20.85 -10.46
C THR A 183 -29.24 19.95 -10.38
N LEU A 184 -29.27 18.75 -10.98
CA LEU A 184 -28.10 17.86 -11.04
C LEU A 184 -26.89 18.50 -11.73
N LYS A 185 -27.14 19.25 -12.81
CA LYS A 185 -26.11 19.98 -13.53
C LYS A 185 -25.35 20.94 -12.61
N LEU A 186 -25.97 21.51 -11.58
CA LEU A 186 -25.30 22.44 -10.64
C LEU A 186 -24.32 21.72 -9.71
N TYR A 187 -24.58 20.45 -9.36
CA TYR A 187 -23.75 19.64 -8.45
C TYR A 187 -22.72 18.76 -9.16
N ARG A 188 -22.56 18.91 -10.47
CA ARG A 188 -21.59 18.13 -11.26
C ARG A 188 -20.15 18.47 -10.84
N ILE A 189 -19.29 17.47 -10.72
CA ILE A 189 -17.86 17.70 -10.43
C ILE A 189 -17.07 18.13 -11.67
N ASN A 190 -17.57 17.81 -12.87
CA ASN A 190 -16.92 18.10 -14.14
C ASN A 190 -17.36 19.48 -14.69
N TYR A 191 -17.13 20.54 -13.90
CA TYR A 191 -17.61 21.90 -14.19
C TYR A 191 -17.19 22.43 -15.56
N LEU A 192 -15.95 22.17 -15.98
CA LEU A 192 -15.33 22.74 -17.18
C LEU A 192 -15.55 21.92 -18.45
N LYS A 193 -15.73 20.60 -18.34
CA LYS A 193 -15.77 19.67 -19.48
C LYS A 193 -16.90 18.67 -19.27
N TYR A 194 -18.06 18.98 -19.86
CA TYR A 194 -19.27 18.18 -19.68
C TYR A 194 -20.00 17.90 -21.00
N SER A 195 -19.67 18.56 -22.11
CA SER A 195 -20.31 18.30 -23.41
C SER A 195 -19.36 17.53 -24.31
N VAL A 196 -19.87 16.48 -24.95
CA VAL A 196 -19.24 15.80 -26.09
C VAL A 196 -20.07 16.09 -27.33
N ASP A 197 -19.40 16.28 -28.47
CA ASP A 197 -20.03 16.49 -29.78
C ASP A 197 -19.10 16.02 -30.90
N ALA A 198 -19.51 16.14 -32.16
CA ALA A 198 -18.69 15.74 -33.31
C ALA A 198 -17.36 16.50 -33.44
N ASN A 199 -17.25 17.73 -32.89
CA ASN A 199 -16.03 18.53 -32.92
C ASN A 199 -15.11 18.23 -31.72
N ASN A 200 -15.69 17.80 -30.60
CA ASN A 200 -15.04 17.41 -29.36
C ASN A 200 -15.58 16.04 -28.91
N PRO A 201 -15.21 14.95 -29.60
CA PRO A 201 -15.77 13.62 -29.32
C PRO A 201 -15.29 13.05 -27.99
N THR A 202 -14.23 13.62 -27.40
CA THR A 202 -13.63 13.13 -26.16
C THR A 202 -13.56 14.24 -25.11
N ILE A 203 -14.15 14.00 -23.95
CA ILE A 203 -13.90 14.80 -22.75
C ILE A 203 -12.96 14.04 -21.81
N THR A 204 -12.01 14.77 -21.23
CA THR A 204 -11.11 14.24 -20.20
C THR A 204 -10.96 15.28 -19.11
N PHE A 205 -11.24 14.88 -17.87
CA PHE A 205 -11.10 15.72 -16.70
C PHE A 205 -10.47 14.95 -15.52
N SER A 206 -9.78 15.69 -14.66
CA SER A 206 -9.20 15.14 -13.43
C SER A 206 -10.29 14.99 -12.37
N PHE A 207 -10.32 13.83 -11.73
CA PHE A 207 -11.25 13.56 -10.64
C PHE A 207 -10.67 14.14 -9.34
N PRO A 208 -11.43 14.99 -8.60
CA PRO A 208 -10.94 15.59 -7.37
C PRO A 208 -10.79 14.55 -6.26
N ASP A 209 -9.80 14.74 -5.37
CA ASP A 209 -9.68 13.90 -4.18
C ASP A 209 -10.84 14.19 -3.23
N THR A 210 -11.73 13.21 -3.11
CA THR A 210 -12.98 13.30 -2.35
C THR A 210 -13.03 12.19 -1.30
N LYS A 211 -13.92 12.31 -0.29
CA LYS A 211 -14.20 11.18 0.63
C LYS A 211 -14.68 9.96 -0.17
N TYR A 212 -14.46 8.77 0.35
CA TYR A 212 -14.91 7.56 -0.34
C TYR A 212 -16.42 7.56 -0.50
N ASP A 213 -16.88 7.44 -1.74
CA ASP A 213 -18.29 7.45 -2.09
C ASP A 213 -18.53 6.81 -3.48
N THR A 214 -19.80 6.53 -3.74
CA THR A 214 -20.30 6.14 -5.05
C THR A 214 -20.66 7.40 -5.85
N PHE A 215 -20.28 7.39 -7.12
CA PHE A 215 -20.56 8.44 -8.08
C PHE A 215 -21.33 7.87 -9.26
N TYR A 216 -22.11 8.74 -9.89
CA TYR A 216 -22.91 8.43 -11.06
C TYR A 216 -22.46 9.28 -12.24
N ILE A 217 -22.26 8.63 -13.38
CA ILE A 217 -22.12 9.27 -14.70
C ILE A 217 -23.52 9.31 -15.30
N VAL A 218 -24.11 10.50 -15.38
CA VAL A 218 -25.43 10.74 -15.97
C VAL A 218 -25.25 11.33 -17.34
N VAL A 219 -25.86 10.73 -18.35
CA VAL A 219 -25.79 11.16 -19.74
C VAL A 219 -27.14 11.73 -20.16
N GLN A 220 -27.10 12.92 -20.73
CA GLN A 220 -28.21 13.59 -21.38
C GLN A 220 -27.88 13.71 -22.86
N HIS A 221 -28.45 12.83 -23.68
CA HIS A 221 -28.36 12.94 -25.13
C HIS A 221 -29.08 14.21 -25.63
N LEU A 222 -28.41 14.93 -26.52
CA LEU A 222 -28.96 16.10 -27.20
C LEU A 222 -29.54 15.74 -28.57
N ASP A 223 -29.15 14.59 -29.13
CA ASP A 223 -29.64 14.07 -30.39
C ASP A 223 -30.86 13.16 -30.21
N ASN A 224 -31.68 13.06 -31.26
CA ASN A 224 -32.88 12.21 -31.29
C ASN A 224 -32.57 10.70 -31.34
N ASP A 225 -31.32 10.31 -31.64
CA ASP A 225 -30.87 8.92 -31.66
C ASP A 225 -29.78 8.70 -30.58
N PRO A 226 -30.14 8.13 -29.41
CA PRO A 226 -29.23 8.00 -28.29
C PRO A 226 -28.26 6.82 -28.49
N SER A 227 -27.03 7.12 -28.90
CA SER A 227 -25.92 6.15 -28.89
C SER A 227 -25.24 6.11 -27.52
N PRO A 228 -24.84 4.92 -27.03
CA PRO A 228 -24.12 4.82 -25.77
C PRO A 228 -22.74 5.49 -25.89
N LEU A 229 -22.33 6.20 -24.83
CA LEU A 229 -20.99 6.76 -24.71
C LEU A 229 -20.05 5.73 -24.10
N SER A 230 -18.78 5.76 -24.52
CA SER A 230 -17.73 4.96 -23.88
C SER A 230 -17.07 5.75 -22.77
N TYR A 231 -16.86 5.16 -21.60
CA TYR A 231 -16.13 5.79 -20.51
C TYR A 231 -14.96 4.93 -20.05
N THR A 232 -13.88 5.58 -19.63
CA THR A 232 -12.71 4.96 -19.02
C THR A 232 -12.39 5.69 -17.71
N LEU A 233 -12.44 4.95 -16.61
CA LEU A 233 -12.02 5.37 -15.28
C LEU A 233 -10.54 5.01 -15.12
N HIS A 234 -9.68 6.02 -15.15
CA HIS A 234 -8.26 5.84 -14.86
C HIS A 234 -8.08 5.78 -13.36
N LYS A 235 -7.52 4.65 -12.89
CA LYS A 235 -7.33 4.37 -11.48
C LYS A 235 -5.86 4.36 -11.14
N ASN A 236 -5.51 5.06 -10.08
CA ASN A 236 -4.14 5.25 -9.65
C ASN A 236 -3.95 4.79 -8.21
N ILE A 237 -2.72 4.36 -7.91
CA ILE A 237 -2.30 4.12 -6.54
C ILE A 237 -2.35 5.44 -5.78
N SER A 238 -2.83 5.40 -4.54
CA SER A 238 -2.82 6.52 -3.62
C SER A 238 -1.46 7.23 -3.56
N SER A 239 -1.47 8.56 -3.57
CA SER A 239 -0.25 9.40 -3.48
C SER A 239 0.56 9.09 -2.23
N ILE A 240 -0.12 8.88 -1.09
CA ILE A 240 0.47 8.45 0.18
C ILE A 240 1.31 7.17 0.00
N PHE A 241 0.79 6.20 -0.74
CA PHE A 241 1.51 4.95 -0.98
C PHE A 241 2.70 5.16 -1.93
N LEU A 242 2.54 5.98 -2.98
CA LEU A 242 3.61 6.32 -3.93
C LEU A 242 4.77 7.10 -3.30
N ASP A 243 4.50 7.86 -2.24
CA ASP A 243 5.51 8.68 -1.58
C ASP A 243 6.17 7.96 -0.40
N TYR A 244 5.38 7.36 0.50
CA TYR A 244 5.94 6.77 1.72
C TYR A 244 6.52 5.37 1.51
N VAL A 245 5.89 4.50 0.71
CA VAL A 245 6.36 3.10 0.55
C VAL A 245 7.80 3.05 0.03
N PRO A 246 8.20 3.82 -0.99
CA PRO A 246 9.58 3.83 -1.46
C PRO A 246 10.58 4.35 -0.41
N LEU A 247 10.18 5.36 0.38
CA LEU A 247 11.01 5.89 1.45
C LEU A 247 11.26 4.83 2.53
N PHE A 248 10.21 4.14 2.98
CA PHE A 248 10.37 3.06 3.96
C PHE A 248 11.11 1.85 3.38
N ALA A 249 10.88 1.50 2.11
CA ALA A 249 11.64 0.46 1.43
C ALA A 249 13.15 0.77 1.43
N LEU A 250 13.53 2.03 1.22
CA LEU A 250 14.92 2.49 1.33
C LEU A 250 15.45 2.32 2.77
N LEU A 251 14.68 2.71 3.79
CA LEU A 251 15.05 2.49 5.19
C LEU A 251 15.26 1.01 5.51
N PHE A 252 14.37 0.13 5.04
CA PHE A 252 14.55 -1.32 5.19
C PHE A 252 15.85 -1.79 4.51
N ILE A 253 16.14 -1.30 3.30
CA ILE A 253 17.39 -1.63 2.60
C ILE A 253 18.60 -1.22 3.43
N ILE A 254 18.61 0.00 3.98
CA ILE A 254 19.71 0.48 4.83
C ILE A 254 19.88 -0.42 6.06
N VAL A 255 18.79 -0.67 6.80
CA VAL A 255 18.84 -1.48 8.03
C VAL A 255 19.36 -2.89 7.72
N TYR A 256 18.84 -3.55 6.69
CA TYR A 256 19.29 -4.89 6.32
C TYR A 256 20.70 -4.89 5.72
N ALA A 257 21.11 -3.86 4.97
CA ALA A 257 22.46 -3.76 4.42
C ALA A 257 23.49 -3.63 5.56
N VAL A 258 23.27 -2.73 6.51
CA VAL A 258 24.12 -2.58 7.71
C VAL A 258 24.19 -3.90 8.49
N ALA A 259 23.04 -4.53 8.71
CA ALA A 259 22.96 -5.81 9.41
C ALA A 259 23.73 -6.93 8.69
N ILE A 260 23.64 -7.00 7.36
CA ILE A 260 24.35 -7.99 6.55
C ILE A 260 25.85 -7.76 6.61
N VAL A 261 26.32 -6.52 6.42
CA VAL A 261 27.75 -6.19 6.48
C VAL A 261 28.34 -6.60 7.83
N TYR A 262 27.66 -6.25 8.92
CA TYR A 262 28.06 -6.63 10.27
C TYR A 262 28.11 -8.16 10.46
N LEU A 263 27.06 -8.86 10.04
CA LEU A 263 26.95 -10.32 10.20
C LEU A 263 27.88 -11.10 9.27
N LEU A 264 28.27 -10.53 8.13
CA LEU A 264 29.28 -11.13 7.23
C LEU A 264 30.65 -11.16 7.91
N ALA A 265 31.05 -10.07 8.58
CA ALA A 265 32.31 -10.03 9.33
C ALA A 265 32.31 -11.09 10.46
N ILE A 266 31.22 -11.17 11.20
CA ILE A 266 31.00 -12.18 12.25
C ILE A 266 31.03 -13.60 11.68
N ARG A 267 30.34 -13.84 10.56
CA ARG A 267 30.32 -15.14 9.90
C ARG A 267 31.72 -15.56 9.48
N LYS A 268 32.51 -14.66 8.85
CA LYS A 268 33.87 -14.96 8.39
C LYS A 268 34.76 -15.36 9.57
N LYS A 269 34.64 -14.67 10.71
CA LYS A 269 35.35 -15.01 11.95
C LYS A 269 35.01 -16.43 12.44
N TYR A 270 33.72 -16.74 12.60
CA TYR A 270 33.30 -18.02 13.19
C TYR A 270 33.27 -19.21 12.21
N ALA A 271 33.26 -18.96 10.90
CA ALA A 271 33.30 -20.02 9.88
C ALA A 271 34.70 -20.63 9.74
N GLY A 272 35.77 -19.88 10.06
CA GLY A 272 37.13 -20.42 10.10
C GLY A 272 37.36 -21.43 11.22
N GLU A 273 36.58 -21.33 12.30
CA GLU A 273 36.68 -22.18 13.50
C GLU A 273 35.59 -23.27 13.57
N SER A 274 34.77 -23.43 12.52
CA SER A 274 33.65 -24.37 12.51
C SER A 274 33.94 -25.63 11.68
N ILE A 275 33.58 -26.80 12.23
CA ILE A 275 33.78 -28.14 11.62
C ILE A 275 32.99 -28.31 10.30
N TYR A 276 31.92 -27.56 10.10
CA TYR A 276 31.11 -27.59 8.88
C TYR A 276 31.49 -26.40 7.98
N ARG A 277 32.19 -26.68 6.88
CA ARG A 277 32.44 -25.73 5.77
C ARG A 277 31.19 -25.55 4.91
#